data_AF-A0A7Y4REY3-F1
#
_entry.id   AF-A0A7Y4REY3-F1
#
_cell.length_a   1.000
_cell.length_b   1.000
_cell.length_c   1.000
_cell.angle_alpha   90.00
_cell.angle_beta   90.00
_cell.angle_gamma   90.00
#
_symmetry.space_group_name_H-M   'P 1'
#
loop_
_entity.id
_entity.type
_entity.pdbx_description
1 polymer ?
#
loop_
_entity_poly.entity_id
_entity_poly.type
_entity_poly.pdbx_seq_one_letter_code
_entity_poly.pdbx_strand_id
1 'polypeptide(L)'
;MTRRPSRFRRWLKWSGLFSCVILSLCFVISMIWSVGVCWFERAVGVSDGMFVVGWRFNPDYTTHLSLHIKPKFNGISNVSACFDGARFWRAIGNTFHDGGQNGWASGTPLVPLIVLVFLPTAVLWYVDRRSPLGHCKHCGYDLTGNESGVCPECGTELVKR
;
A
#
# COMPACT_ATOMS: atom_id res chain seq x y z
N MET A 1 -9.39 22.41 28.44
CA MET A 1 -10.28 21.60 27.55
C MET A 1 -9.42 20.59 26.80
N THR A 2 -9.32 19.36 27.30
CA THR A 2 -8.65 18.27 26.58
C THR A 2 -9.48 17.92 25.35
N ARG A 3 -9.00 18.25 24.15
CA ARG A 3 -9.67 17.84 22.91
C ARG A 3 -9.60 16.31 22.85
N ARG A 4 -10.71 15.63 23.16
CA ARG A 4 -10.84 14.19 22.94
C ARG A 4 -10.36 13.91 21.50
N PRO A 5 -9.43 12.95 21.31
CA PRO A 5 -8.98 12.61 19.96
C PRO A 5 -10.22 12.24 19.13
N SER A 6 -10.38 12.90 17.99
CA SER A 6 -11.56 12.67 17.16
C SER A 6 -11.60 11.20 16.75
N ARG A 7 -12.77 10.57 16.84
CA ARG A 7 -12.98 9.16 16.42
C ARG A 7 -12.42 8.92 15.01
N PHE A 8 -12.48 9.94 14.16
CA PHE A 8 -11.91 9.97 12.82
C PHE A 8 -10.40 9.64 12.76
N ARG A 9 -9.57 10.18 13.67
CA ARG A 9 -8.12 9.87 13.70
C ARG A 9 -7.84 8.40 13.98
N ARG A 10 -8.67 7.77 14.83
CA ARG A 10 -8.54 6.33 15.11
C ARG A 10 -8.87 5.52 13.86
N TRP A 11 -9.96 5.85 13.16
CA TRP A 11 -10.33 5.20 11.91
C TRP A 11 -9.23 5.29 10.84
N LEU A 12 -8.64 6.48 10.63
CA LEU A 12 -7.56 6.67 9.66
C LEU A 12 -6.31 5.82 9.95
N LYS A 13 -5.93 5.65 11.22
CA LYS A 13 -4.77 4.82 11.58
C LYS A 13 -5.00 3.34 11.27
N TRP A 14 -6.18 2.83 11.60
CA TRP A 14 -6.53 1.42 11.37
C TRP A 14 -6.74 1.14 9.89
N SER A 15 -7.36 2.04 9.13
CA SER A 15 -7.50 1.87 7.68
C SER A 15 -6.15 1.94 6.97
N GLY A 16 -5.26 2.86 7.38
CA GLY A 16 -3.90 2.95 6.86
C GLY A 16 -3.07 1.69 7.13
N LEU A 17 -3.11 1.18 8.38
CA LEU A 17 -2.44 -0.07 8.75
C LEU A 17 -2.97 -1.26 7.95
N PHE A 18 -4.30 -1.40 7.87
CA PHE A 18 -4.94 -2.46 7.10
C PHE A 18 -4.55 -2.42 5.61
N SER A 19 -4.52 -1.22 5.02
CA SER A 19 -4.09 -1.02 3.63
C SER A 19 -2.61 -1.41 3.43
N CYS A 20 -1.73 -1.05 4.37
CA CYS A 20 -0.31 -1.45 4.32
C CYS A 20 -0.14 -2.98 4.37
N VAL A 21 -0.90 -3.67 5.23
CA VAL A 21 -0.88 -5.12 5.33
C VAL A 21 -1.35 -5.77 4.03
N ILE A 22 -2.48 -5.31 3.47
CA ILE A 22 -2.99 -5.82 2.19
C ILE A 22 -1.97 -5.62 1.07
N LEU A 23 -1.42 -4.41 0.90
CA LEU A 23 -0.45 -4.14 -0.16
C LEU A 23 0.82 -4.98 -0.02
N SER A 24 1.29 -5.19 1.21
CA SER A 24 2.46 -6.04 1.48
C SER A 24 2.18 -7.51 1.17
N LEU A 25 0.98 -8.01 1.54
CA LEU A 25 0.56 -9.37 1.18
C LEU A 25 0.43 -9.52 -0.34
N CYS A 26 -0.18 -8.56 -1.03
CA CYS A 26 -0.24 -8.53 -2.49
C CYS A 26 1.16 -8.56 -3.11
N PHE A 27 2.10 -7.80 -2.58
CA PHE A 27 3.49 -7.79 -3.04
C PHE A 27 4.14 -9.17 -2.87
N VAL A 28 4.08 -9.76 -1.68
CA VAL A 28 4.67 -11.09 -1.40
C VAL A 28 4.01 -12.18 -2.25
N ILE A 29 2.67 -12.19 -2.32
CA ILE A 29 1.92 -13.14 -3.16
C ILE A 29 2.32 -12.97 -4.62
N SER A 30 2.51 -11.73 -5.11
CA SER A 30 2.91 -11.47 -6.49
C SER A 30 4.32 -11.97 -6.85
N MET A 31 5.16 -12.24 -5.84
CA MET A 31 6.48 -12.84 -6.05
C MET A 31 6.39 -14.35 -6.29
N ILE A 32 5.32 -14.98 -5.80
CA ILE A 32 5.13 -16.44 -5.89
C ILE A 32 4.11 -16.77 -6.99
N TRP A 33 3.08 -15.95 -7.16
CA TRP A 33 1.95 -16.15 -8.07
C TRP A 33 1.78 -14.95 -8.98
N SER A 34 1.28 -15.20 -10.18
CA SER A 34 0.76 -14.15 -11.06
C SER A 34 -0.75 -14.26 -11.06
N VAL A 35 -1.43 -13.16 -10.72
CA VAL A 35 -2.90 -13.11 -10.69
C VAL A 35 -3.35 -11.99 -11.61
N GLY A 36 -4.22 -12.31 -12.57
CA GLY A 36 -4.75 -11.33 -13.50
C GLY A 36 -6.16 -11.66 -13.93
N VAL A 37 -6.93 -10.62 -14.23
CA VAL A 37 -8.28 -10.70 -14.76
C VAL A 37 -8.29 -9.99 -16.10
N CYS A 38 -8.79 -10.68 -17.11
CA CYS A 38 -9.05 -10.12 -18.42
C CYS A 38 -10.57 -9.98 -18.61
N TRP A 39 -11.00 -8.80 -19.05
CA TRP A 39 -12.40 -8.48 -19.29
C TRP A 39 -12.52 -7.58 -20.53
N PHE A 40 -13.11 -8.12 -21.61
CA PHE A 40 -13.13 -7.49 -22.93
C PHE A 40 -11.72 -7.10 -23.39
N GLU A 41 -11.55 -5.86 -23.86
CA GLU A 41 -10.30 -5.26 -24.30
C GLU A 41 -9.41 -4.82 -23.13
N ARG A 42 -9.74 -5.13 -21.88
CA ARG A 42 -9.02 -4.64 -20.69
C ARG A 42 -8.47 -5.81 -19.89
N ALA A 43 -7.28 -5.61 -19.32
CA ALA A 43 -6.67 -6.55 -18.41
C ALA A 43 -6.08 -5.83 -17.21
N VAL A 44 -6.23 -6.42 -16.03
CA VAL A 44 -5.63 -5.93 -14.79
C VAL A 44 -5.00 -7.11 -14.07
N GLY A 45 -3.79 -6.97 -13.57
CA GLY A 45 -3.13 -8.03 -12.84
C GLY A 45 -2.01 -7.55 -11.93
N VAL A 46 -1.51 -8.49 -11.13
CA VAL A 46 -0.36 -8.30 -10.25
C VAL A 46 0.64 -9.43 -10.47
N SER A 47 1.88 -9.07 -10.79
CA SER A 47 2.99 -10.02 -10.95
C SER A 47 4.32 -9.33 -10.68
N ASP A 48 5.26 -10.03 -10.05
CA ASP A 48 6.67 -9.59 -9.91
C ASP A 48 6.80 -8.25 -9.17
N GLY A 49 5.91 -8.00 -8.21
CA GLY A 49 5.85 -6.73 -7.50
C GLY A 49 5.31 -5.57 -8.34
N MET A 50 4.72 -5.84 -9.50
CA MET A 50 4.11 -4.85 -10.38
C MET A 50 2.59 -4.99 -10.40
N PHE A 51 1.91 -3.85 -10.42
CA PHE A 51 0.51 -3.74 -10.79
C PHE A 51 0.44 -3.41 -12.29
N VAL A 52 -0.20 -4.25 -13.07
CA VAL A 52 -0.25 -4.14 -14.52
C VAL A 52 -1.68 -3.85 -14.95
N VAL A 53 -1.83 -2.80 -15.76
CA VAL A 53 -3.08 -2.50 -16.47
C VAL A 53 -2.78 -2.49 -17.95
N GLY A 54 -3.62 -3.15 -18.74
CA GLY A 54 -3.43 -3.26 -20.18
C GLY A 54 -4.74 -3.13 -20.95
N TRP A 55 -4.62 -2.64 -22.16
CA TRP A 55 -5.66 -2.62 -23.16
C TRP A 55 -5.20 -3.37 -24.41
N ARG A 56 -6.02 -4.32 -24.87
CA ARG A 56 -5.82 -5.07 -26.11
C ARG A 56 -6.98 -4.79 -27.07
N PHE A 57 -6.65 -4.33 -28.27
CA PHE A 57 -7.61 -4.27 -29.37
C PHE A 57 -7.54 -5.59 -30.13
N ASN A 58 -8.32 -6.59 -29.71
CA ASN A 58 -8.55 -7.77 -30.52
C ASN A 58 -10.04 -8.13 -30.51
N PRO A 59 -10.74 -7.97 -31.64
CA PRO A 59 -12.18 -8.20 -31.75
C PRO A 59 -12.57 -9.68 -31.66
N ASP A 60 -11.62 -10.61 -31.80
CA ASP A 60 -11.92 -12.05 -31.86
C ASP A 60 -12.02 -12.71 -30.46
N TYR A 61 -11.62 -12.02 -29.39
CA TYR A 61 -11.81 -12.52 -28.02
C TYR A 61 -13.19 -12.11 -27.49
N THR A 62 -14.14 -13.01 -27.70
CA THR A 62 -15.50 -13.00 -27.18
C THR A 62 -15.53 -12.89 -25.64
N THR A 63 -16.21 -11.84 -25.14
CA THR A 63 -17.00 -11.63 -23.89
C THR A 63 -16.73 -12.38 -22.56
N HIS A 64 -15.79 -13.32 -22.46
CA HIS A 64 -15.61 -14.16 -21.27
C HIS A 64 -14.60 -13.56 -20.29
N LEU A 65 -15.04 -13.32 -19.05
CA LEU A 65 -14.17 -13.00 -17.92
C LEU A 65 -13.21 -14.17 -17.68
N SER A 66 -11.91 -13.95 -17.92
CA SER A 66 -10.88 -14.97 -17.71
C SER A 66 -10.01 -14.61 -16.51
N LEU A 67 -10.00 -15.47 -15.49
CA LEU A 67 -9.13 -15.35 -14.31
C LEU A 67 -7.89 -16.24 -14.52
N HIS A 68 -6.73 -15.61 -14.56
CA HIS A 68 -5.45 -16.31 -14.68
C HIS A 68 -4.73 -16.31 -13.34
N ILE A 69 -4.51 -17.51 -12.81
CA ILE A 69 -3.74 -17.75 -11.60
C ILE A 69 -2.63 -18.74 -12.00
N LYS A 70 -1.37 -18.28 -12.06
CA LYS A 70 -0.24 -19.16 -12.40
C LYS A 70 0.86 -19.10 -11.34
N PRO A 71 1.28 -20.23 -10.76
CA PRO A 71 2.44 -20.27 -9.88
C PRO A 71 3.74 -20.09 -10.67
N LYS A 72 4.73 -19.43 -10.07
CA LYS A 72 6.06 -19.20 -10.66
C LYS A 72 7.01 -20.33 -10.27
N PHE A 73 6.81 -21.52 -10.84
CA PHE A 73 7.81 -22.58 -10.72
C PHE A 73 8.97 -22.26 -11.70
N ASN A 74 10.20 -22.15 -11.18
CA ASN A 74 11.46 -21.94 -11.92
C ASN A 74 11.77 -20.53 -12.48
N GLY A 75 11.20 -19.46 -11.93
CA GLY A 75 11.64 -18.08 -12.25
C GLY A 75 11.28 -17.59 -13.67
N ILE A 76 10.49 -18.36 -14.42
CA ILE A 76 9.97 -17.99 -15.73
C ILE A 76 8.44 -17.97 -15.63
N SER A 77 7.86 -16.79 -15.42
CA SER A 77 6.41 -16.61 -15.39
C SER A 77 5.86 -16.63 -16.83
N ASN A 78 5.26 -17.76 -17.26
CA ASN A 78 4.54 -17.90 -18.53
C ASN A 78 3.16 -17.18 -18.56
N VAL A 79 2.90 -16.23 -17.65
CA VAL A 79 1.85 -15.20 -17.85
C VAL A 79 2.33 -14.12 -18.83
N SER A 80 3.63 -14.15 -19.12
CA SER A 80 4.28 -13.52 -20.26
C SER A 80 3.49 -13.70 -21.58
N ALA A 81 2.81 -14.81 -21.87
CA ALA A 81 2.04 -14.90 -23.13
C ALA A 81 0.88 -13.86 -23.29
N CYS A 82 0.42 -13.21 -22.20
CA CYS A 82 -0.48 -12.04 -22.29
C CYS A 82 0.21 -10.67 -22.10
N PHE A 83 1.41 -10.65 -21.51
CA PHE A 83 2.14 -9.46 -21.07
C PHE A 83 3.67 -9.56 -21.31
N ASP A 84 4.07 -10.20 -22.41
CA ASP A 84 5.46 -10.59 -22.70
C ASP A 84 6.30 -9.34 -22.92
N GLY A 85 7.04 -8.92 -21.89
CA GLY A 85 7.89 -7.74 -21.98
C GLY A 85 8.40 -7.17 -20.66
N ALA A 86 7.74 -7.47 -19.53
CA ALA A 86 8.11 -6.85 -18.25
C ALA A 86 9.27 -7.57 -17.54
N ARG A 87 10.50 -7.48 -18.08
CA ARG A 87 11.71 -7.66 -17.26
C ARG A 87 12.13 -6.31 -16.67
N PHE A 88 12.04 -6.25 -15.33
CA PHE A 88 12.37 -5.25 -14.29
C PHE A 88 13.01 -3.87 -14.62
N TRP A 89 13.64 -3.65 -15.77
CA TRP A 89 14.21 -2.36 -16.20
C TRP A 89 13.89 -1.92 -17.65
N ARG A 90 13.15 -2.70 -18.45
CA ARG A 90 12.69 -2.24 -19.76
C ARG A 90 11.30 -1.60 -19.64
N ALA A 91 11.31 -0.27 -19.62
CA ALA A 91 10.27 0.63 -20.11
C ALA A 91 9.19 1.11 -19.13
N ILE A 92 9.48 2.28 -18.56
CA ILE A 92 8.58 3.43 -18.72
C ILE A 92 8.35 3.58 -20.24
N GLY A 93 7.27 2.96 -20.76
CA GLY A 93 6.82 3.12 -22.15
C GLY A 93 7.45 2.17 -23.17
N ASN A 94 7.01 0.91 -23.24
CA ASN A 94 7.16 0.12 -24.46
C ASN A 94 5.78 -0.35 -24.91
N THR A 95 5.42 0.04 -26.12
CA THR A 95 4.35 -0.54 -26.92
C THR A 95 4.64 -2.02 -27.17
N PHE A 96 3.64 -2.88 -26.96
CA PHE A 96 3.75 -4.29 -27.32
C PHE A 96 3.72 -4.39 -28.85
N HIS A 97 4.76 -4.97 -29.44
CA HIS A 97 4.87 -5.21 -30.88
C HIS A 97 5.03 -6.70 -31.17
N ASP A 98 4.08 -7.51 -30.69
CA ASP A 98 3.96 -8.89 -31.12
C ASP A 98 2.88 -8.98 -32.20
N GLY A 99 3.31 -9.15 -33.46
CA GLY A 99 2.51 -9.81 -34.50
C GLY A 99 1.20 -9.14 -34.97
N GLY A 100 1.07 -7.81 -34.89
CA GLY A 100 -0.01 -7.07 -35.56
C GLY A 100 -1.20 -6.65 -34.70
N GLN A 101 -1.12 -6.78 -33.38
CA GLN A 101 -2.14 -6.26 -32.46
C GLN A 101 -1.60 -5.05 -31.70
N ASN A 102 -2.16 -3.86 -31.97
CA ASN A 102 -1.83 -2.64 -31.26
C ASN A 102 -2.45 -2.72 -29.86
N GLY A 103 -1.63 -2.86 -28.82
CA GLY A 103 -2.06 -2.83 -27.43
C GLY A 103 -1.10 -2.01 -26.59
N TRP A 104 -1.61 -1.42 -25.52
CA TRP A 104 -0.77 -0.71 -24.54
C TRP A 104 -0.95 -1.36 -23.17
N ALA A 105 0.14 -1.59 -22.46
CA ALA A 105 0.10 -1.91 -21.05
C ALA A 105 1.05 -1.02 -20.28
N SER A 106 0.64 -0.65 -19.08
CA SER A 106 1.43 0.11 -18.13
C SER A 106 1.58 -0.73 -16.87
N GLY A 107 2.83 -0.94 -16.47
CA GLY A 107 3.18 -1.58 -15.22
C GLY A 107 3.66 -0.55 -14.22
N THR A 108 2.96 -0.42 -13.09
CA THR A 108 3.37 0.44 -11.98
C THR A 108 3.96 -0.44 -10.88
N PRO A 109 5.21 -0.20 -10.44
CA PRO A 109 5.76 -0.92 -9.29
C PRO A 109 4.89 -0.71 -8.05
N LEU A 110 4.67 -1.76 -7.27
CA LEU A 110 3.90 -1.68 -6.02
C LEU A 110 4.65 -0.92 -4.92
N VAL A 111 5.99 -0.86 -4.99
CA VAL A 111 6.82 -0.23 -3.95
C VAL A 111 6.49 1.26 -3.75
N PRO A 112 6.42 2.12 -4.79
CA PRO A 112 5.93 3.49 -4.64
C PRO A 112 4.55 3.60 -4.00
N LEU A 113 3.61 2.70 -4.33
CA LEU A 113 2.27 2.68 -3.73
C LEU A 113 2.33 2.32 -2.24
N ILE A 114 3.14 1.33 -1.88
CA ILE A 114 3.39 0.96 -0.48
C ILE A 114 3.98 2.15 0.28
N VAL A 115 5.00 2.82 -0.27
CA VAL A 115 5.63 3.99 0.37
C VAL A 115 4.62 5.14 0.53
N LEU A 116 3.78 5.39 -0.48
CA LEU A 116 2.77 6.45 -0.47
C LEU A 116 1.70 6.22 0.62
N VAL A 117 1.33 4.97 0.91
CA VAL A 117 0.38 4.64 1.97
C VAL A 117 1.08 4.52 3.34
N PHE A 118 2.29 3.98 3.37
CA PHE A 118 3.04 3.73 4.59
C PHE A 118 3.50 5.02 5.26
N LEU A 119 4.06 5.98 4.50
CA LEU A 119 4.56 7.25 5.06
C LEU A 119 3.50 8.04 5.85
N PRO A 120 2.31 8.38 5.31
CA PRO A 120 1.32 9.12 6.08
C PRO A 120 0.80 8.31 7.27
N THR A 121 0.70 6.98 7.14
CA THR A 121 0.35 6.11 8.26
C THR A 121 1.41 6.20 9.36
N ALA A 122 2.69 6.05 9.03
CA ALA A 122 3.79 6.16 9.97
C ALA A 122 3.87 7.55 10.62
N VAL A 123 3.66 8.63 9.86
CA VAL A 123 3.60 10.00 10.39
C VAL A 123 2.44 10.17 11.37
N LEU A 124 1.26 9.65 11.06
CA LEU A 124 0.10 9.70 11.97
C LEU A 124 0.37 8.97 13.28
N TRP A 125 1.03 7.82 13.23
CA TRP A 125 1.45 7.07 14.44
C TRP A 125 2.55 7.80 15.21
N TYR A 126 3.50 8.42 14.51
CA TYR A 126 4.60 9.16 15.11
C TYR A 126 4.12 10.42 15.85
N VAL A 127 3.24 11.21 15.22
CA VAL A 127 2.67 12.42 15.80
C VAL A 127 1.83 12.07 17.03
N ASP A 128 1.12 10.95 17.01
CA ASP A 128 0.30 10.51 18.14
C ASP A 128 1.13 9.98 19.32
N ARG A 129 2.29 9.36 19.03
CA ARG A 129 3.21 8.88 20.06
C ARG A 129 3.96 10.01 20.76
N ARG A 130 4.06 11.19 20.14
CA ARG A 130 4.60 12.38 20.80
C ARG A 130 3.57 12.90 21.80
N SER A 131 3.78 12.58 23.08
CA SER A 131 3.08 13.28 24.16
C SER A 131 3.35 14.78 24.03
N PRO A 132 2.32 15.64 24.00
CA PRO A 132 2.53 17.08 23.97
C PRO A 132 3.40 17.53 25.15
N LEU A 133 4.27 18.50 24.91
CA LEU A 133 5.07 19.11 25.97
C LEU A 133 4.14 19.65 27.06
N GLY A 134 4.55 19.51 28.32
CA GLY A 134 3.73 19.92 29.46
C GLY A 134 2.61 18.94 29.83
N HIS A 135 2.57 17.72 29.28
CA HIS A 135 1.65 16.68 29.78
C HIS A 135 2.41 15.57 30.52
N CYS A 136 1.79 15.00 31.53
CA CYS A 136 2.32 13.86 32.27
C CYS A 136 2.52 12.68 31.31
N LYS A 137 3.72 12.10 31.27
CA LYS A 137 4.04 10.97 30.38
C LYS A 137 3.29 9.68 30.76
N HIS A 138 2.86 9.57 32.02
CA HIS A 138 2.22 8.37 32.53
C HIS A 138 0.70 8.37 32.27
N CYS A 139 0.01 9.47 32.58
CA CYS A 139 -1.46 9.55 32.46
C CYS A 139 -1.95 10.53 31.38
N GLY A 140 -1.06 11.36 30.82
CA GLY A 140 -1.44 12.37 29.84
C GLY A 140 -2.14 13.61 30.44
N TYR A 141 -2.14 13.79 31.76
CA TYR A 141 -2.71 14.98 32.40
C TYR A 141 -1.94 16.25 31.99
N ASP A 142 -2.65 17.33 31.73
CA ASP A 142 -2.07 18.62 31.38
C ASP A 142 -1.45 19.25 32.64
N LEU A 143 -0.12 19.39 32.65
CA LEU A 143 0.66 19.94 33.77
C LEU A 143 0.82 21.45 33.68
N THR A 144 0.14 22.11 32.74
CA THR A 144 0.15 23.57 32.63
C THR A 144 -0.37 24.18 33.94
N GLY A 145 0.51 24.88 34.67
CA GLY A 145 0.19 25.48 35.97
C GLY A 145 0.34 24.54 37.18
N ASN A 146 0.85 23.31 37.00
CA ASN A 146 1.16 22.44 38.14
C ASN A 146 2.53 22.80 38.75
N GLU A 147 2.52 23.45 39.91
CA GLU A 147 3.74 23.84 40.64
C GLU A 147 4.23 22.75 41.62
N SER A 148 3.39 21.77 41.95
CA SER A 148 3.69 20.75 42.98
C SER A 148 4.84 19.82 42.60
N GLY A 149 5.19 19.73 41.30
CA GLY A 149 6.15 18.75 40.81
C GLY A 149 5.64 17.31 40.81
N VAL A 150 4.37 17.07 41.18
CA VAL A 150 3.75 15.73 41.21
C VAL A 150 2.46 15.75 40.40
N CYS A 151 2.23 14.75 39.55
CA CYS A 151 0.99 14.69 38.78
C CYS A 151 -0.21 14.36 39.68
N PRO A 152 -1.29 15.17 39.71
CA PRO A 152 -2.42 14.98 40.64
C PRO A 152 -3.23 13.71 40.35
N GLU A 153 -3.27 13.24 39.11
CA GLU A 153 -4.03 12.03 38.73
C GLU A 153 -3.31 10.72 39.07
N CYS A 154 -1.98 10.67 38.94
CA CYS A 154 -1.23 9.41 39.04
C CYS A 154 -0.13 9.40 40.10
N GLY A 155 0.12 10.52 40.78
CA GLY A 155 1.18 10.63 41.79
C GLY A 155 2.60 10.54 41.23
N THR A 156 2.79 10.50 39.92
CA THR A 156 4.14 10.42 39.33
C THR A 156 4.88 11.75 39.52
N GLU A 157 6.07 11.69 40.10
CA GLU A 157 6.98 12.84 40.23
C GLU A 157 7.48 13.31 38.85
N LEU A 158 7.47 14.62 38.65
CA LEU A 158 7.89 15.28 37.42
C LEU A 158 9.36 15.66 37.54
N VAL A 159 10.22 14.94 36.80
CA VAL A 159 11.63 15.29 36.70
C VAL A 159 11.76 16.63 35.94
N LYS A 160 12.11 17.71 36.65
CA LYS A 160 12.53 18.97 36.03
C LYS A 160 13.84 18.70 35.27
N ARG A 161 13.81 18.85 33.93
CA ARG A 161 15.00 18.83 33.08
C ARG A 161 15.60 20.22 32.96
#